data_AF-A0A9D9WM04-F1
#
_entry.id   AF-A0A9D9WM04-F1
#
_cell.length_a   1.000
_cell.length_b   1.000
_cell.length_c   1.000
_cell.angle_alpha   90.00
_cell.angle_beta   90.00
_cell.angle_gamma   90.00
#
_symmetry.space_group_name_H-M   'P 1'
#
loop_
_entity.id
_entity.type
_entity.pdbx_description
1 polymer ?
#
loop_
_entity_poly.entity_id
_entity_poly.type
_entity_poly.pdbx_seq_one_letter_code
_entity_poly.pdbx_strand_id
1 'polypeptide(L)'
;MNMKSHILTALREQFAQWEVLLASLNEKQSISPAFDLDWSIKDVITHLWGWQQISIARMKAGAQGGEPVFPNWLLEFPEWDESAKLTNNWMHTNFHQRSWVEAHQKWKEGYALLIDLGEQITERDLLDSDRYPWLKGYSLAFILVASYEHHQEHFDKLTAWLSENRKS
;
A
#
# COMPACT_ATOMS: atom_id res chain seq x y z
N MET A 1 -17.23 -13.12 15.22
CA MET A 1 -16.29 -12.25 14.50
C MET A 1 -16.82 -12.13 13.08
N ASN A 2 -16.95 -10.93 12.53
CA ASN A 2 -17.57 -10.67 11.21
C ASN A 2 -16.50 -10.42 10.13
N MET A 3 -16.88 -10.40 8.85
CA MET A 3 -15.92 -10.31 7.74
C MET A 3 -15.07 -9.05 7.83
N LYS A 4 -15.69 -7.90 8.15
CA LYS A 4 -14.96 -6.64 8.40
C LYS A 4 -13.86 -6.82 9.45
N SER A 5 -14.19 -7.41 10.60
CA SER A 5 -13.22 -7.61 11.69
C SER A 5 -12.09 -8.57 11.32
N HIS A 6 -12.33 -9.58 10.48
CA HIS A 6 -11.28 -10.46 9.97
C HIS A 6 -10.30 -9.70 9.07
N ILE A 7 -10.79 -8.93 8.09
CA ILE A 7 -9.97 -8.14 7.19
C ILE A 7 -9.10 -7.13 7.97
N LEU A 8 -9.70 -6.39 8.90
CA LEU A 8 -8.98 -5.41 9.69
C LEU A 8 -7.95 -6.04 10.64
N THR A 9 -8.22 -7.25 11.15
CA THR A 9 -7.24 -7.98 11.98
C THR A 9 -6.03 -8.39 11.14
N ALA A 10 -6.25 -8.97 9.96
CA ALA A 10 -5.18 -9.35 9.05
C ALA A 10 -4.30 -8.15 8.62
N LEU A 11 -4.92 -7.00 8.32
CA LEU A 11 -4.19 -5.76 8.01
C LEU A 11 -3.34 -5.27 9.20
N ARG A 12 -3.86 -5.32 10.42
CA ARG A 12 -3.09 -4.92 11.63
C ARG A 12 -1.91 -5.85 11.88
N GLU A 13 -2.11 -7.16 11.72
CA GLU A 13 -1.04 -8.16 11.87
C GLU A 13 0.06 -7.95 10.82
N GLN A 14 -0.32 -7.75 9.56
CA GLN A 14 0.62 -7.46 8.49
C GLN A 14 1.37 -6.15 8.73
N PHE A 15 0.68 -5.10 9.18
CA PHE A 15 1.33 -3.83 9.51
C PHE A 15 2.38 -3.99 10.62
N ALA A 16 2.06 -4.73 11.68
CA ALA A 16 3.00 -5.02 12.76
C ALA A 16 4.21 -5.83 12.27
N GLN A 17 4.00 -6.82 11.40
CA GLN A 17 5.08 -7.62 10.82
C GLN A 17 6.02 -6.76 9.96
N TRP A 18 5.48 -5.88 9.12
CA TRP A 18 6.28 -4.93 8.35
C TRP A 18 7.07 -3.99 9.26
N GLU A 19 6.46 -3.39 10.28
CA GLU A 19 7.17 -2.50 11.21
C GLU A 19 8.35 -3.20 11.89
N VAL A 20 8.17 -4.45 12.34
CA VAL A 20 9.25 -5.26 12.91
C VAL A 20 10.35 -5.52 11.88
N LEU A 21 9.99 -5.89 10.65
CA LEU A 21 10.95 -6.16 9.59
C LEU A 21 11.77 -4.91 9.25
N LEU A 22 11.10 -3.78 9.02
CA LEU A 22 11.76 -2.53 8.61
C LEU A 22 12.61 -1.94 9.73
N ALA A 23 12.20 -2.08 11.00
CA ALA A 23 13.01 -1.67 12.15
C ALA A 23 14.29 -2.50 12.32
N SER A 24 14.37 -3.70 11.73
CA SER A 24 15.57 -4.55 11.77
C SER A 24 16.65 -4.17 10.75
N LEU A 25 16.32 -3.30 9.78
CA LEU A 25 17.21 -2.89 8.70
C LEU A 25 18.11 -1.73 9.15
N ASN A 26 19.38 -1.78 8.75
CA ASN A 26 20.22 -0.59 8.80
C ASN A 26 20.05 0.26 7.52
N GLU A 27 20.47 1.52 7.59
CA GLU A 27 20.30 2.48 6.48
C GLU A 27 20.91 1.98 5.17
N LYS A 28 22.09 1.35 5.21
CA LYS A 28 22.74 0.80 4.00
C LYS A 28 21.87 -0.28 3.35
N GLN A 29 21.28 -1.18 4.12
CA GLN A 29 20.35 -2.20 3.60
C GLN A 29 19.10 -1.56 3.00
N SER A 30 18.59 -0.51 3.63
CA SER A 30 17.37 0.17 3.16
C SER A 30 17.55 0.88 1.82
N ILE A 31 18.74 1.47 1.56
CA ILE A 31 18.97 2.33 0.38
C ILE A 31 19.80 1.68 -0.74
N SER A 32 20.45 0.54 -0.49
CA SER A 32 21.28 -0.10 -1.51
C SER A 32 20.41 -0.73 -2.60
N PRO A 33 20.64 -0.41 -3.89
CA PRO A 33 20.04 -1.15 -4.98
C PRO A 33 20.65 -2.56 -5.01
N ALA A 34 19.79 -3.58 -5.00
CA ALA A 34 20.12 -5.01 -5.13
C ALA A 34 18.89 -5.91 -4.81
N PHE A 35 17.71 -5.32 -4.67
CA PHE A 35 16.45 -6.02 -4.40
C PHE A 35 15.54 -5.96 -5.64
N ASP A 36 14.37 -6.61 -5.60
CA ASP A 36 13.40 -6.79 -6.71
C ASP A 36 13.45 -5.70 -7.80
N LEU A 37 13.72 -6.07 -9.06
CA LEU A 37 13.90 -5.13 -10.19
C LEU A 37 15.08 -4.13 -10.05
N ASP A 38 16.12 -4.50 -9.30
CA ASP A 38 17.26 -3.65 -8.93
C ASP A 38 16.88 -2.42 -8.06
N TRP A 39 15.69 -2.47 -7.47
CA TRP A 39 15.22 -1.45 -6.54
C TRP A 39 15.91 -1.62 -5.18
N SER A 40 16.00 -0.53 -4.42
CA SER A 40 16.27 -0.61 -2.99
C SER A 40 15.00 -0.98 -2.21
N ILE A 41 15.15 -1.42 -0.96
CA ILE A 41 13.99 -1.65 -0.07
C ILE A 41 13.17 -0.36 0.07
N LYS A 42 13.84 0.79 0.15
CA LYS A 42 13.20 2.10 0.15
C LYS A 42 12.32 2.34 -1.08
N ASP A 43 12.77 1.94 -2.27
CA ASP A 43 12.01 2.14 -3.50
C ASP A 43 10.76 1.24 -3.51
N VAL A 44 10.86 0.01 -2.99
CA VAL A 44 9.70 -0.87 -2.77
C VAL A 44 8.71 -0.27 -1.77
N ILE A 45 9.16 0.27 -0.65
CA ILE A 45 8.28 0.97 0.31
C ILE A 45 7.62 2.20 -0.33
N THR A 46 8.36 2.93 -1.15
CA THR A 46 7.84 4.10 -1.88
C THR A 46 6.77 3.69 -2.90
N HIS A 47 6.97 2.57 -3.59
CA HIS A 47 5.99 1.96 -4.51
C HIS A 47 4.72 1.52 -3.77
N LEU A 48 4.85 0.82 -2.64
CA LEU A 48 3.72 0.41 -1.80
C LEU A 48 2.91 1.64 -1.33
N TRP A 49 3.60 2.69 -0.89
CA TRP A 49 2.98 3.96 -0.51
C TRP A 49 2.23 4.62 -1.67
N GLY A 50 2.79 4.61 -2.89
CA GLY A 50 2.15 5.20 -4.06
C GLY A 50 0.78 4.56 -4.37
N TRP A 51 0.72 3.23 -4.43
CA TRP A 51 -0.55 2.50 -4.59
C TRP A 51 -1.50 2.70 -3.42
N GLN A 52 -0.97 2.74 -2.20
CA GLN A 52 -1.74 2.98 -0.99
C GLN A 52 -2.47 4.34 -1.00
N GLN A 53 -1.91 5.39 -1.61
CA GLN A 53 -2.63 6.66 -1.74
C GLN A 53 -3.93 6.53 -2.55
N ILE A 54 -3.91 5.68 -3.58
CA ILE A 54 -5.08 5.40 -4.42
C ILE A 54 -6.13 4.66 -3.59
N SER A 55 -5.71 3.65 -2.83
CA SER A 55 -6.57 2.92 -1.89
C SER A 55 -7.17 3.87 -0.84
N ILE A 56 -6.37 4.77 -0.25
CA ILE A 56 -6.82 5.75 0.74
C ILE A 56 -7.84 6.71 0.13
N ALA A 57 -7.62 7.23 -1.08
CA ALA A 57 -8.56 8.14 -1.74
C ALA A 57 -9.95 7.50 -1.90
N ARG A 58 -9.97 6.23 -2.30
CA ARG A 58 -11.21 5.43 -2.41
C ARG A 58 -11.84 5.17 -1.04
N MET A 59 -11.06 4.75 -0.05
CA MET A 59 -11.58 4.50 1.30
C MET A 59 -12.11 5.77 1.98
N LYS A 60 -11.49 6.93 1.76
CA LYS A 60 -12.00 8.24 2.20
C LYS A 60 -13.35 8.57 1.59
N ALA A 61 -13.50 8.41 0.28
CA ALA A 61 -14.77 8.62 -0.39
C ALA A 61 -15.87 7.66 0.13
N GLY A 62 -15.49 6.41 0.36
CA GLY A 62 -16.36 5.42 1.00
C GLY A 62 -16.87 5.84 2.37
N ALA A 63 -15.97 6.35 3.23
CA ALA A 63 -16.27 6.78 4.60
C ALA A 63 -17.05 8.09 4.68
N GLN A 64 -16.75 9.06 3.80
CA GLN A 64 -17.33 10.40 3.84
C GLN A 64 -18.61 10.55 3.01
N GLY A 65 -18.83 9.61 2.08
CA GLY A 65 -19.87 9.72 1.05
C GLY A 65 -19.42 10.66 -0.07
N GLY A 66 -19.29 10.13 -1.28
CA GLY A 66 -18.87 10.91 -2.44
C GLY A 66 -17.99 10.11 -3.39
N GLU A 67 -17.24 10.83 -4.22
CA GLU A 67 -16.27 10.28 -5.17
C GLU A 67 -14.83 10.45 -4.66
N PRO A 68 -13.89 9.56 -5.06
CA PRO A 68 -12.50 9.65 -4.66
C PRO A 68 -11.84 10.92 -5.20
N VAL A 69 -11.24 11.69 -4.30
CA VAL A 69 -10.29 12.75 -4.65
C VAL A 69 -8.90 12.15 -4.66
N PHE A 70 -8.38 11.92 -5.86
CA PHE A 70 -7.07 11.29 -6.08
C PHE A 70 -5.92 12.27 -5.83
N PRO A 71 -4.72 11.78 -5.41
CA PRO A 71 -3.55 12.62 -5.22
C PRO A 71 -3.11 13.32 -6.52
N ASN A 72 -2.58 14.54 -6.38
CA ASN A 72 -2.25 15.42 -7.52
C ASN A 72 -1.30 14.78 -8.55
N TRP A 73 -0.40 13.89 -8.13
CA TRP A 73 0.53 13.23 -9.07
C TRP A 73 -0.19 12.36 -10.11
N LEU A 74 -1.41 11.89 -9.83
CA LEU A 74 -2.26 11.21 -10.81
C LEU A 74 -2.82 12.16 -11.87
N LEU A 75 -2.88 13.46 -11.61
CA LEU A 75 -3.21 14.46 -12.63
C LEU A 75 -2.03 14.67 -13.59
N GLU A 76 -0.80 14.51 -13.11
CA GLU A 76 0.42 14.55 -13.91
C GLU A 76 0.65 13.25 -14.69
N PHE A 77 -0.05 12.18 -14.32
CA PHE A 77 -0.01 10.88 -14.98
C PHE A 77 -1.41 10.26 -15.15
N PRO A 78 -2.19 10.73 -16.14
CA PRO A 78 -3.59 10.30 -16.33
C PRO A 78 -3.75 8.84 -16.76
N GLU A 79 -2.71 8.20 -17.28
CA GLU A 79 -2.69 6.80 -17.77
C GLU A 79 -2.46 5.77 -16.63
N TRP A 80 -2.56 6.18 -15.37
CA TRP A 80 -2.19 5.38 -14.21
C TRP A 80 -3.00 4.08 -14.05
N ASP A 81 -4.23 4.04 -14.56
CA ASP A 81 -5.12 2.89 -14.50
C ASP A 81 -5.01 1.99 -15.74
N GLU A 82 -4.24 2.39 -16.75
CA GLU A 82 -4.02 1.61 -17.98
C GLU A 82 -3.02 0.47 -17.77
N SER A 83 -1.96 0.72 -16.98
CA SER A 83 -0.88 -0.25 -16.79
C SER A 83 -0.14 -0.06 -15.47
N ALA A 84 -0.21 -1.07 -14.61
CA ALA A 84 0.57 -1.09 -13.37
C ALA A 84 2.07 -0.92 -13.63
N LYS A 85 2.60 -1.43 -14.74
CA LYS A 85 4.01 -1.26 -15.10
C LYS A 85 4.36 0.20 -15.41
N LEU A 86 3.51 0.91 -16.15
CA LEU A 86 3.76 2.32 -16.46
C LEU A 86 3.69 3.17 -15.18
N THR A 87 2.69 2.90 -14.33
CA THR A 87 2.53 3.56 -13.03
C THR A 87 3.72 3.31 -12.12
N ASN A 88 4.19 2.07 -12.02
CA ASN A 88 5.38 1.72 -11.22
C ASN A 88 6.64 2.45 -11.72
N ASN A 89 6.84 2.50 -13.03
CA ASN A 89 7.97 3.23 -13.63
C ASN A 89 7.88 4.73 -13.37
N TRP A 90 6.70 5.32 -13.51
CA TRP A 90 6.45 6.72 -13.23
C TRP A 90 6.72 7.04 -11.75
N MET A 91 6.18 6.22 -10.83
CA MET A 91 6.40 6.37 -9.40
C MET A 91 7.87 6.28 -9.06
N HIS A 92 8.58 5.25 -9.55
CA HIS A 92 10.03 5.13 -9.33
C HIS A 92 10.77 6.38 -9.83
N THR A 93 10.53 6.81 -11.07
CA THR A 93 11.20 7.99 -11.66
C THR A 93 11.02 9.26 -10.82
N ASN A 94 9.81 9.50 -10.31
CA ASN A 94 9.49 10.73 -9.60
C ASN A 94 9.79 10.65 -8.09
N PHE A 95 9.79 9.45 -7.52
CA PHE A 95 9.76 9.27 -6.07
C PHE A 95 11.02 8.59 -5.50
N HIS A 96 11.87 7.96 -6.32
CA HIS A 96 13.03 7.22 -5.82
C HIS A 96 14.08 8.12 -5.14
N GLN A 97 14.08 9.44 -5.37
CA GLN A 97 15.01 10.37 -4.71
C GLN A 97 14.67 10.66 -3.25
N ARG A 98 13.53 10.16 -2.74
CA ARG A 98 13.18 10.30 -1.33
C ARG A 98 14.22 9.64 -0.43
N SER A 99 14.33 10.15 0.79
CA SER A 99 15.11 9.51 1.85
C SER A 99 14.39 8.28 2.40
N TRP A 100 15.14 7.36 3.02
CA TRP A 100 14.55 6.22 3.73
C TRP A 100 13.55 6.66 4.81
N VAL A 101 13.93 7.67 5.61
CA VAL A 101 13.08 8.19 6.69
C VAL A 101 11.76 8.73 6.15
N GLU A 102 11.79 9.49 5.05
CA GLU A 102 10.57 10.01 4.43
C GLU A 102 9.69 8.89 3.87
N ALA A 103 10.28 7.94 3.15
CA ALA A 103 9.54 6.82 2.56
C ALA A 103 8.86 5.96 3.63
N HIS A 104 9.60 5.58 4.68
CA HIS A 104 9.09 4.77 5.78
C HIS A 104 7.96 5.49 6.53
N GLN A 105 8.15 6.76 6.91
CA GLN A 105 7.14 7.52 7.63
C GLN A 105 5.85 7.67 6.81
N LYS A 106 5.96 7.99 5.52
CA LYS A 106 4.80 8.16 4.63
C LYS A 106 4.02 6.87 4.43
N TRP A 107 4.71 5.75 4.23
CA TRP A 107 4.07 4.44 4.14
C TRP A 107 3.37 4.07 5.45
N LYS A 108 4.04 4.30 6.59
CA LYS A 108 3.51 4.00 7.93
C LYS A 108 2.22 4.77 8.23
N GLU A 109 2.24 6.08 7.99
CA GLU A 109 1.06 6.95 8.16
C GLU A 109 -0.08 6.53 7.23
N GLY A 110 0.23 6.21 5.98
CA GLY A 110 -0.76 5.74 5.02
C GLY A 110 -1.38 4.40 5.44
N TYR A 111 -0.60 3.48 6.01
CA TYR A 111 -1.10 2.15 6.36
C TYR A 111 -2.03 2.25 7.56
N ALA A 112 -1.63 3.00 8.60
CA ALA A 112 -2.49 3.29 9.74
C ALA A 112 -3.81 3.95 9.29
N LEU A 113 -3.74 4.96 8.42
CA LEU A 113 -4.93 5.64 7.90
C LEU A 113 -5.85 4.69 7.12
N LEU A 114 -5.31 3.75 6.35
CA LEU A 114 -6.11 2.77 5.62
C LEU A 114 -6.93 1.89 6.57
N ILE A 115 -6.31 1.45 7.67
CA ILE A 115 -6.99 0.68 8.74
C ILE A 115 -8.08 1.54 9.39
N ASP A 116 -7.75 2.76 9.79
CA ASP A 116 -8.68 3.68 10.46
C ASP A 116 -9.92 3.99 9.61
N LEU A 117 -9.75 4.14 8.29
CA LEU A 117 -10.87 4.34 7.36
C LEU A 117 -11.76 3.09 7.27
N GLY A 118 -11.14 1.90 7.22
CA GLY A 118 -11.88 0.65 7.25
C GLY A 118 -12.68 0.48 8.56
N GLU A 119 -12.18 0.97 9.69
CA GLU A 119 -12.90 0.97 10.97
C GLU A 119 -14.14 1.87 10.95
N GLN A 120 -14.09 3.01 10.26
CA GLN A 120 -15.20 3.98 10.19
C GLN A 120 -16.37 3.50 9.32
N ILE A 121 -16.11 2.64 8.34
CA ILE A 121 -17.12 2.18 7.37
C ILE A 121 -17.91 1.01 7.94
N THR A 122 -19.25 1.05 7.90
CA THR A 122 -20.07 -0.08 8.39
C THR A 122 -19.79 -1.35 7.59
N GLU A 123 -19.95 -2.54 8.19
CA GLU A 123 -19.72 -3.79 7.45
C GLU A 123 -20.61 -3.91 6.21
N ARG A 124 -21.89 -3.52 6.32
CA ARG A 124 -22.81 -3.50 5.19
C ARG A 124 -22.24 -2.66 4.04
N ASP A 125 -21.84 -1.43 4.32
CA ASP A 125 -21.35 -0.51 3.29
C ASP A 125 -19.97 -0.94 2.77
N LEU A 126 -19.16 -1.60 3.60
CA LEU A 126 -17.86 -2.13 3.21
C LEU A 126 -17.99 -3.28 2.20
N LEU A 127 -18.99 -4.14 2.37
CA LEU A 127 -19.21 -5.36 1.57
C LEU A 127 -20.12 -5.14 0.36
N ASP A 128 -20.88 -4.05 0.32
CA ASP A 128 -21.81 -3.73 -0.76
C ASP A 128 -21.06 -3.26 -2.03
N SER A 129 -21.06 -4.11 -3.07
CA SER A 129 -20.43 -3.83 -4.37
C SER A 129 -21.21 -2.84 -5.25
N ASP A 130 -22.49 -2.62 -4.95
CA ASP A 130 -23.38 -1.79 -5.75
C ASP A 130 -23.50 -0.37 -5.18
N ARG A 131 -23.08 -0.17 -3.93
CA ARG A 131 -23.16 1.10 -3.21
C ARG A 131 -22.36 2.24 -3.85
N TYR A 132 -21.20 1.94 -4.41
CA TYR A 132 -20.27 2.94 -4.93
C TYR A 132 -20.01 2.73 -6.43
N PRO A 133 -20.75 3.41 -7.33
CA PRO A 133 -20.62 3.19 -8.78
C PRO A 133 -19.21 3.38 -9.33
N TRP A 134 -18.41 4.28 -8.74
CA TRP A 134 -17.02 4.54 -9.11
C TRP A 134 -16.07 3.36 -8.81
N LEU A 135 -16.51 2.34 -8.07
CA LEU A 135 -15.81 1.07 -7.91
C LEU A 135 -16.08 0.05 -9.01
N LYS A 136 -16.99 0.33 -9.95
CA LYS A 136 -17.26 -0.52 -11.12
C LYS A 136 -17.57 -1.99 -10.73
N GLY A 137 -18.37 -2.19 -9.67
CA GLY A 137 -18.79 -3.50 -9.19
C GLY A 137 -17.87 -4.15 -8.16
N TYR A 138 -16.78 -3.49 -7.74
CA TYR A 138 -16.00 -3.92 -6.59
C TYR A 138 -16.53 -3.28 -5.30
N SER A 139 -16.35 -3.98 -4.17
CA SER A 139 -16.67 -3.44 -2.84
C SER A 139 -15.47 -2.71 -2.23
N LEU A 140 -15.68 -1.93 -1.18
CA LEU A 140 -14.58 -1.35 -0.41
C LEU A 140 -13.73 -2.42 0.28
N ALA A 141 -14.34 -3.55 0.66
CA ALA A 141 -13.61 -4.71 1.18
C ALA A 141 -12.57 -5.23 0.18
N PHE A 142 -12.88 -5.23 -1.13
CA PHE A 142 -11.93 -5.62 -2.16
C PHE A 142 -10.66 -4.75 -2.13
N ILE A 143 -10.79 -3.44 -1.87
CA ILE A 143 -9.64 -2.53 -1.77
C ILE A 143 -8.73 -2.90 -0.60
N LEU A 144 -9.33 -3.21 0.56
CA LEU A 144 -8.60 -3.62 1.75
C LEU A 144 -7.87 -4.94 1.53
N VAL A 145 -8.55 -5.93 0.93
CA VAL A 145 -7.96 -7.23 0.62
C VAL A 145 -6.84 -7.10 -0.42
N ALA A 146 -7.06 -6.37 -1.51
CA ALA A 146 -6.02 -6.12 -2.52
C ALA A 146 -4.81 -5.39 -1.92
N SER A 147 -5.03 -4.47 -0.98
CA SER A 147 -3.95 -3.80 -0.27
C SER A 147 -3.17 -4.77 0.63
N TYR A 148 -3.85 -5.68 1.32
CA TYR A 148 -3.21 -6.76 2.10
C TYR A 148 -2.38 -7.68 1.20
N GLU A 149 -2.95 -8.20 0.12
CA GLU A 149 -2.28 -9.15 -0.79
C GLU A 149 -1.02 -8.54 -1.41
N HIS A 150 -1.09 -7.28 -1.86
CA HIS A 150 0.05 -6.58 -2.43
C HIS A 150 1.19 -6.38 -1.42
N HIS A 151 0.86 -6.02 -0.18
CA HIS A 151 1.88 -5.94 0.88
C HIS A 151 2.42 -7.31 1.28
N GLN A 152 1.60 -8.38 1.21
CA GLN A 152 2.06 -9.73 1.53
C GLN A 152 3.07 -10.21 0.49
N GLU A 153 2.79 -9.99 -0.80
CA GLU A 153 3.70 -10.35 -1.89
C GLU A 153 5.10 -9.73 -1.67
N HIS A 154 5.16 -8.43 -1.39
CA HIS A 154 6.42 -7.74 -1.18
C HIS A 154 7.10 -8.13 0.14
N PHE A 155 6.33 -8.46 1.18
CA PHE A 155 6.88 -8.95 2.45
C PHE A 155 7.56 -10.29 2.27
N ASP A 156 6.91 -11.22 1.56
CA ASP A 156 7.44 -12.56 1.30
C ASP A 156 8.72 -12.49 0.45
N LYS A 157 8.73 -11.66 -0.59
CA LYS A 157 9.94 -11.40 -1.40
C LYS A 157 11.08 -10.84 -0.56
N LEU A 158 10.80 -9.85 0.29
CA LEU A 158 11.83 -9.19 1.09
C LEU A 158 12.40 -10.12 2.17
N THR A 159 11.54 -10.87 2.86
CA THR A 159 11.98 -11.82 3.89
C THR A 159 12.82 -12.96 3.29
N ALA A 160 12.45 -13.47 2.11
CA ALA A 160 13.25 -14.44 1.38
C ALA A 160 14.64 -13.88 1.04
N TRP A 161 14.68 -12.69 0.41
CA TRP A 161 15.93 -12.03 0.05
C TRP A 161 16.84 -11.75 1.26
N LEU A 162 16.29 -11.27 2.38
CA LEU A 162 17.06 -11.02 3.61
C LEU A 162 17.59 -12.30 4.27
N SER A 163 16.94 -13.44 4.04
CA SER A 163 17.38 -14.75 4.54
C SER A 163 18.57 -15.28 3.74
N GLU A 164 18.54 -15.09 2.42
CA GLU A 164 19.63 -15.47 1.50
C GLU A 164 20.87 -14.59 1.72
N ASN A 165 20.69 -13.27 1.85
CA ASN A 165 21.78 -12.30 1.99
C ASN A 165 22.34 -12.17 3.42
N ARG A 166 21.74 -12.85 4.42
CA ARG A 166 22.33 -12.96 5.78
C ARG A 166 23.33 -14.12 5.91
N LYS A 167 23.36 -15.03 4.95
CA LYS A 167 24.23 -16.22 4.97
C LYS A 167 25.58 -16.00 4.27
N SER A 168 25.81 -14.82 3.68
CA SER A 168 27.07 -14.38 3.08
C SER A 168 27.83 -13.46 4.02
#